data_AF-A0A965GRU4-F1
#
_entry.id   AF-A0A965GRU4-F1
#
_cell.length_a   1.000
_cell.length_b   1.000
_cell.length_c   1.000
_cell.angle_alpha   90.00
_cell.angle_beta   90.00
_cell.angle_gamma   90.00
#
_symmetry.space_group_name_H-M   'P 1'
#
loop_
_entity.id
_entity.type
_entity.pdbx_description
1 polymer ?
#
loop_
_entity_poly.entity_id
_entity_poly.type
_entity_poly.pdbx_seq_one_letter_code
_entity_poly.pdbx_strand_id
1 'polypeptide(L)'
;MAHAGGKTPKKWKTGLVGALLIFATIASAVYDFPMIWNDGAAFVQAKTGWQPPTLNEKAYRLGLDLQGGTHLVYEADMSQIPDADRATALEGVRDVIERRVNAFGVSEPVVQTTSTGGTYRVIVELAGVLDVKEAIKQIGETPVLEFKEPGQELDR
;
A
#
# COMPACT_ATOMS: atom_id res chain seq x y z
N MET A 1 -19.77 51.82 -45.99
CA MET A 1 -20.85 50.85 -45.71
C MET A 1 -20.48 50.03 -44.48
N ALA A 2 -21.46 49.81 -43.60
CA ALA A 2 -21.50 48.88 -42.46
C ALA A 2 -20.55 49.10 -41.26
N HIS A 3 -21.05 49.83 -40.25
CA HIS A 3 -20.59 49.74 -38.86
C HIS A 3 -21.11 48.44 -38.22
N ALA A 4 -20.21 47.59 -37.72
CA ALA A 4 -20.54 46.36 -37.00
C ALA A 4 -20.91 46.68 -35.53
N GLY A 5 -22.19 46.50 -35.19
CA GLY A 5 -22.68 46.64 -33.81
C GLY A 5 -22.35 45.42 -32.96
N GLY A 6 -21.30 45.51 -32.14
CA GLY A 6 -21.01 44.52 -31.10
C GLY A 6 -22.05 44.58 -29.99
N LYS A 7 -22.91 43.55 -29.89
CA LYS A 7 -23.87 43.41 -28.78
C LYS A 7 -23.11 43.15 -27.48
N THR A 8 -23.11 44.11 -26.55
CA THR A 8 -22.56 43.94 -25.20
C THR A 8 -23.27 42.80 -24.46
N PRO A 9 -22.56 41.84 -23.88
CA PRO A 9 -23.17 40.71 -23.18
C PRO A 9 -24.01 41.20 -21.98
N LYS A 10 -25.23 40.66 -21.85
CA LYS A 10 -26.19 41.01 -20.80
C LYS A 10 -25.61 40.63 -19.43
N LYS A 11 -25.45 41.58 -18.49
CA LYS A 11 -24.72 41.43 -17.21
C LYS A 11 -25.13 40.24 -16.32
N TRP A 12 -26.36 39.73 -16.45
CA TRP A 12 -26.80 38.52 -15.73
C TRP A 12 -26.12 37.25 -16.25
N LYS A 13 -25.76 37.19 -17.54
CA LYS A 13 -25.07 36.04 -18.16
C LYS A 13 -23.63 35.93 -17.65
N THR A 14 -22.93 37.06 -17.50
CA THR A 14 -21.57 37.07 -16.93
C THR A 14 -21.58 36.70 -15.44
N GLY A 15 -22.61 37.14 -14.70
CA GLY A 15 -22.81 36.71 -13.30
C GLY A 15 -23.11 35.22 -13.17
N LEU A 16 -23.93 34.67 -14.08
CA LEU A 16 -24.28 33.26 -14.07
C LEU A 16 -23.08 32.37 -14.44
N VAL A 17 -22.26 32.78 -15.42
CA VAL A 17 -21.01 32.09 -15.76
C VAL A 17 -20.03 32.12 -14.58
N GLY A 18 -19.90 33.26 -13.90
CA GLY A 18 -19.07 33.36 -12.69
C GLY A 18 -19.54 32.43 -11.56
N ALA A 19 -20.85 32.36 -11.31
CA ALA A 19 -21.42 31.46 -10.30
C ALA A 19 -21.20 29.98 -10.66
N LEU A 20 -21.31 29.63 -11.95
CA LEU A 20 -21.07 28.26 -12.44
C LEU A 20 -19.60 27.87 -12.28
N LEU A 21 -18.66 28.79 -12.55
CA LEU A 21 -17.24 28.56 -12.32
C LEU A 21 -16.93 28.36 -10.84
N ILE A 22 -17.48 29.20 -9.96
CA ILE A 22 -17.31 29.04 -8.50
C ILE A 22 -17.87 27.69 -8.04
N PHE A 23 -19.07 27.33 -8.49
CA PHE A 23 -19.67 26.04 -8.15
C PHE A 23 -18.83 24.86 -8.66
N ALA A 24 -18.33 24.92 -9.89
CA ALA A 24 -17.45 23.90 -10.45
C ALA A 24 -16.12 23.79 -9.68
N THR A 25 -15.57 24.92 -9.22
CA THR A 25 -14.34 24.95 -8.41
C THR A 25 -14.58 24.29 -7.05
N ILE A 26 -15.71 24.60 -6.41
CA ILE A 26 -16.10 23.99 -5.13
C ILE A 26 -16.36 22.49 -5.30
N ALA A 27 -17.06 22.09 -6.38
CA ALA A 27 -17.31 20.70 -6.67
C ALA A 27 -16.02 19.90 -6.94
N SER A 28 -15.05 20.49 -7.65
CA SER A 28 -13.71 19.89 -7.83
C SER A 28 -12.99 19.74 -6.49
N ALA A 29 -12.97 20.80 -5.67
CA ALA A 29 -12.31 20.76 -4.37
C ALA A 29 -12.92 19.71 -3.43
N VAL A 30 -14.24 19.49 -3.47
CA VAL A 30 -14.92 18.42 -2.71
C VAL A 30 -14.50 17.03 -3.17
N TYR A 31 -14.25 16.86 -4.47
CA TYR A 31 -13.78 15.60 -5.04
C TYR A 31 -12.28 15.35 -4.73
N ASP A 32 -11.46 16.39 -4.86
CA ASP A 32 -10.01 16.33 -4.64
C ASP A 32 -9.65 16.21 -3.14
N PHE A 33 -10.51 16.70 -2.24
CA PHE A 33 -10.32 16.70 -0.78
C PHE A 33 -11.50 16.05 -0.04
N PRO A 34 -11.66 14.71 -0.13
CA PRO A 34 -12.78 13.99 0.48
C PRO A 34 -12.86 14.11 2.01
N MET A 35 -11.73 14.36 2.69
CA MET A 35 -11.65 14.52 4.15
C MET A 35 -12.51 15.70 4.65
N ILE A 36 -12.43 16.86 4.00
CA ILE A 36 -13.18 18.07 4.39
C ILE A 36 -14.69 17.85 4.19
N TRP A 37 -15.05 17.11 3.14
CA TRP A 37 -16.44 16.76 2.87
C TRP A 37 -16.99 15.79 3.91
N ASN A 38 -16.23 14.75 4.27
CA ASN A 38 -16.64 13.76 5.25
C ASN A 38 -16.85 14.36 6.65
N ASP A 39 -15.97 15.29 7.08
CA ASP A 39 -16.14 16.04 8.34
C ASP A 39 -17.39 16.93 8.32
N GLY A 40 -17.63 17.64 7.21
CA GLY A 40 -18.84 18.45 7.03
C GLY A 40 -20.12 17.62 6.98
N ALA A 41 -20.08 16.47 6.31
CA ALA A 41 -21.15 15.48 6.25
C ALA A 41 -21.51 14.98 7.65
N ALA A 42 -20.51 14.66 8.48
CA ALA A 42 -20.71 14.24 9.86
C ALA A 42 -21.35 15.35 10.71
N PHE A 43 -20.94 16.61 10.54
CA PHE A 43 -21.54 17.75 11.22
C PHE A 43 -23.02 17.97 10.83
N VAL A 44 -23.33 17.89 9.54
CA VAL A 44 -24.70 18.00 9.03
C VAL A 44 -25.57 16.87 9.56
N GLN A 45 -25.06 15.64 9.56
CA GLN A 45 -25.73 14.49 10.13
C GLN A 45 -26.04 14.69 11.62
N ALA A 46 -25.07 15.13 12.42
CA ALA A 46 -25.24 15.36 13.85
C ALA A 46 -26.32 16.43 14.16
N LYS A 47 -26.46 17.43 13.29
CA LYS A 47 -27.37 18.57 13.52
C LYS A 47 -28.76 18.40 12.92
N THR A 48 -28.87 17.66 11.81
CA THR A 48 -30.10 17.57 11.01
C THR A 48 -30.65 16.15 10.88
N GLY A 49 -29.89 15.13 11.29
CA GLY A 49 -30.25 13.72 11.14
C GLY A 49 -30.19 13.20 9.69
N TRP A 50 -29.92 14.08 8.71
CA TRP A 50 -29.74 13.69 7.32
C TRP A 50 -28.37 13.04 7.11
N GLN A 51 -28.31 11.93 6.37
CA GLN A 51 -27.07 11.21 6.05
C GLN A 51 -26.60 11.55 4.62
N PRO A 52 -25.78 12.59 4.45
CA PRO A 52 -25.13 12.85 3.16
C PRO A 52 -24.12 11.73 2.81
N PRO A 53 -23.86 11.50 1.51
CA PRO A 53 -22.97 10.44 1.06
C PRO A 53 -21.53 10.73 1.50
N THR A 54 -20.88 9.75 2.12
CA THR A 54 -19.45 9.80 2.46
C THR A 54 -18.60 9.40 1.26
N LEU A 55 -17.48 10.09 1.05
CA LEU A 55 -16.50 9.73 0.03
C LEU A 55 -15.48 8.77 0.62
N ASN A 56 -14.98 7.82 -0.19
CA ASN A 56 -14.03 6.81 0.27
C ASN A 56 -12.64 7.45 0.47
N GLU A 57 -12.19 7.53 1.72
CA GLU A 57 -10.82 7.93 2.05
C GLU A 57 -9.90 6.72 1.88
N LYS A 58 -9.21 6.65 0.74
CA LYS A 58 -8.10 5.70 0.63
C LYS A 58 -6.95 6.24 1.47
N ALA A 59 -6.69 5.62 2.62
CA ALA A 59 -5.47 5.85 3.36
C ALA A 59 -4.27 5.61 2.44
N TYR A 60 -3.45 6.63 2.22
CA TYR A 60 -2.19 6.47 1.49
C TYR A 60 -1.27 5.54 2.28
N ARG A 61 -0.67 4.57 1.61
CA ARG A 61 0.34 3.68 2.18
C ARG A 61 1.71 4.29 1.96
N LEU A 62 2.48 4.44 3.03
CA LEU A 62 3.76 5.13 3.02
C LEU A 62 4.88 4.09 2.87
N GLY A 63 5.73 4.25 1.84
CA GLY A 63 6.89 3.37 1.63
C GLY A 63 8.02 3.60 2.64
N LEU A 64 9.11 2.84 2.53
CA LEU A 64 10.27 2.91 3.45
C LEU A 64 10.82 4.34 3.62
N ASP A 65 10.91 5.12 2.54
CA ASP A 65 11.45 6.48 2.57
C ASP A 65 10.56 7.47 3.36
N LEU A 66 9.26 7.17 3.50
CA LEU A 66 8.28 8.04 4.16
C LEU A 66 7.86 7.53 5.54
N GLN A 67 7.77 6.20 5.72
CA GLN A 67 7.34 5.55 6.96
C GLN A 67 8.51 5.07 7.83
N GLY A 68 9.71 4.95 7.24
CA GLY A 68 10.82 4.23 7.85
C GLY A 68 10.57 2.71 7.88
N GLY A 69 11.59 1.97 8.33
CA GLY A 69 11.52 0.51 8.39
C GLY A 69 12.88 -0.16 8.40
N THR A 70 12.93 -1.45 8.06
CA THR A 70 14.17 -2.23 7.97
C THR A 70 14.50 -2.62 6.54
N HIS A 71 15.78 -2.51 6.18
CA HIS A 71 16.34 -3.03 4.94
C HIS A 71 17.38 -4.12 5.28
N LEU A 72 17.17 -5.32 4.77
CA LEU A 72 17.98 -6.50 5.06
C LEU A 72 18.52 -7.08 3.77
N VAL A 73 19.81 -7.41 3.76
CA VAL A 73 20.47 -8.04 2.62
C VAL A 73 21.00 -9.39 3.08
N TYR A 74 20.45 -10.45 2.51
CA TYR A 74 20.86 -11.83 2.74
C TYR A 74 21.72 -12.30 1.58
N GLU A 75 22.82 -12.97 1.87
CA GLU A 75 23.61 -13.68 0.87
C GLU A 75 23.26 -15.17 0.93
N ALA A 76 22.95 -15.75 -0.23
CA ALA A 76 22.59 -17.16 -0.34
C ALA A 76 23.84 -17.99 -0.65
N ASP A 77 24.11 -18.99 0.19
CA ASP A 77 25.13 -20.00 -0.07
C ASP A 77 24.63 -20.97 -1.16
N MET A 78 25.23 -20.88 -2.34
CA MET A 78 24.92 -21.70 -3.50
C MET A 78 25.97 -22.80 -3.76
N SER A 79 26.89 -23.04 -2.82
CA SER A 79 27.99 -23.99 -2.99
C SER A 79 27.53 -25.44 -3.25
N GLN A 80 26.35 -25.81 -2.74
CA GLN A 80 25.75 -27.14 -2.89
C GLN A 80 24.66 -27.20 -3.97
N ILE A 81 24.38 -26.10 -4.67
CA ILE A 81 23.32 -26.02 -5.68
C ILE A 81 23.95 -26.06 -7.09
N PRO A 82 23.53 -26.97 -7.98
CA PRO A 82 23.95 -26.98 -9.38
C PRO A 82 23.64 -25.64 -10.06
N ASP A 83 24.55 -25.15 -10.93
CA ASP A 83 24.40 -23.85 -11.61
C ASP A 83 23.03 -23.66 -12.28
N ALA A 84 22.51 -24.73 -12.90
CA ALA A 84 21.21 -24.73 -13.58
C ALA A 84 20.03 -24.44 -12.65
N ASP A 85 20.14 -24.78 -11.36
CA ASP A 85 19.05 -24.70 -10.39
C ASP A 85 19.15 -23.44 -9.50
N ARG A 86 20.28 -22.72 -9.53
CA ARG A 86 20.55 -21.59 -8.62
C ARG A 86 19.53 -20.46 -8.74
N ALA A 87 19.08 -20.16 -9.97
CA ALA A 87 18.08 -19.11 -10.19
C ALA A 87 16.74 -19.51 -9.56
N THR A 88 16.27 -20.72 -9.87
CA THR A 88 15.03 -21.27 -9.32
C THR A 88 15.08 -21.40 -7.79
N ALA A 89 16.22 -21.83 -7.24
CA ALA A 89 16.42 -21.91 -5.80
C ALA A 89 16.33 -20.53 -5.13
N LEU A 90 16.93 -19.50 -5.73
CA LEU A 90 16.87 -18.14 -5.22
C LEU A 90 15.45 -17.56 -5.26
N GLU A 91 14.70 -17.81 -6.34
CA GLU A 91 13.29 -17.44 -6.44
C GLU A 91 12.42 -18.16 -5.40
N GLY A 92 12.67 -19.45 -5.16
CA GLY A 92 11.98 -20.20 -4.11
C GLY A 92 12.22 -19.61 -2.73
N VAL A 93 13.44 -19.16 -2.43
CA VAL A 93 13.75 -18.45 -1.19
C VAL A 93 13.00 -17.13 -1.10
N ARG A 94 12.97 -16.33 -2.18
CA ARG A 94 12.17 -15.09 -2.25
C ARG A 94 10.71 -15.34 -1.86
N ASP A 95 10.08 -16.35 -2.47
CA ASP A 95 8.66 -16.66 -2.25
C ASP A 95 8.37 -17.11 -0.81
N VAL A 96 9.29 -17.88 -0.22
CA VAL A 96 9.17 -18.31 1.18
C VAL A 96 9.28 -17.09 2.11
N ILE A 97 10.24 -16.21 1.87
CA ILE A 97 10.43 -15.00 2.68
C ILE A 97 9.18 -14.11 2.56
N GLU A 98 8.73 -13.82 1.34
CA GLU A 98 7.55 -12.99 1.07
C GLU A 98 6.30 -13.52 1.79
N ARG A 99 6.05 -14.83 1.73
CA ARG A 99 4.94 -15.45 2.46
C ARG A 99 5.05 -15.30 3.98
N ARG A 100 6.25 -15.44 4.54
CA ARG A 100 6.47 -15.31 6.00
C ARG A 100 6.14 -13.89 6.45
N VAL A 101 6.72 -12.88 5.80
CA VAL A 101 6.53 -11.47 6.19
C VAL A 101 5.08 -11.01 5.98
N ASN A 102 4.40 -11.51 4.94
CA ASN A 102 2.96 -11.29 4.75
C ASN A 102 2.12 -11.89 5.90
N ALA A 103 2.48 -13.09 6.38
CA ALA A 103 1.76 -13.73 7.49
C ALA A 103 1.89 -12.96 8.83
N PHE A 104 2.97 -12.21 9.02
CA PHE A 104 3.20 -11.38 10.21
C PHE A 104 2.54 -10.00 10.15
N GLY A 105 1.78 -9.70 9.09
CA GLY A 105 0.98 -8.47 8.99
C GLY A 105 1.76 -7.25 8.48
N VAL A 106 2.95 -7.44 7.90
CA VAL A 106 3.65 -6.37 7.19
C VAL A 106 2.83 -6.00 5.97
N SER A 107 2.41 -4.74 5.88
CA SER A 107 1.37 -4.35 4.91
C SER A 107 1.84 -4.38 3.45
N GLU A 108 3.14 -4.21 3.18
CA GLU A 108 3.75 -4.19 1.83
C GLU A 108 5.26 -4.53 1.89
N PRO A 109 5.63 -5.81 2.08
CA PRO A 109 7.02 -6.21 2.05
C PRO A 109 7.56 -6.23 0.62
N VAL A 110 8.74 -5.67 0.40
CA VAL A 110 9.45 -5.75 -0.90
C VAL A 110 10.55 -6.79 -0.78
N VAL A 111 10.46 -7.85 -1.58
CA VAL A 111 11.47 -8.92 -1.62
C VAL A 111 12.03 -9.02 -3.03
N GLN A 112 13.32 -8.75 -3.18
CA GLN A 112 14.00 -8.74 -4.48
C GLN A 112 15.19 -9.68 -4.47
N THR A 113 15.49 -10.27 -5.62
CA THR A 113 16.66 -11.12 -5.81
C THR A 113 17.69 -10.37 -6.66
N THR A 114 18.96 -10.51 -6.32
CA THR A 114 20.06 -9.99 -7.15
C THR A 114 21.14 -11.06 -7.30
N SER A 115 21.61 -11.24 -8.53
CA SER A 115 22.71 -12.13 -8.86
C SER A 115 23.73 -11.32 -9.65
N THR A 116 24.88 -11.04 -9.04
CA THR A 116 25.95 -10.25 -9.67
C THR A 116 27.30 -10.87 -9.32
N GLY A 117 28.15 -11.09 -10.32
CA GLY A 117 29.50 -11.63 -10.11
C GLY A 117 29.54 -13.00 -9.45
N GLY A 118 28.50 -13.84 -9.65
CA GLY A 118 28.39 -15.16 -9.02
C GLY A 118 27.93 -15.12 -7.55
N THR A 119 27.64 -13.95 -7.00
CA THR A 119 27.02 -13.80 -5.67
C THR A 119 25.51 -13.69 -5.83
N TYR A 120 24.77 -14.43 -5.01
CA TYR A 120 23.31 -14.45 -5.00
C TYR A 120 22.82 -13.82 -3.71
N ARG A 121 21.94 -12.83 -3.80
CA ARG A 121 21.40 -12.13 -2.63
C ARG A 121 19.90 -11.99 -2.71
N VAL A 122 19.28 -11.95 -1.54
CA VAL A 122 17.88 -11.59 -1.35
C VAL A 122 17.82 -10.31 -0.51
N ILE A 123 17.20 -9.29 -1.08
CA ILE A 123 16.99 -7.99 -0.45
C ILE A 123 15.55 -7.97 0.07
N VAL A 124 15.38 -7.63 1.35
CA VAL A 124 14.09 -7.59 2.02
C VAL A 124 13.90 -6.22 2.64
N GLU A 125 12.80 -5.56 2.28
CA GLU A 125 12.42 -4.26 2.83
C GLU A 125 11.07 -4.37 3.51
N LEU A 126 11.02 -3.98 4.78
CA LEU A 126 9.83 -4.05 5.61
C LEU A 126 9.48 -2.65 6.11
N ALA A 127 8.47 -2.03 5.49
CA ALA A 127 7.97 -0.72 5.91
C ALA A 127 7.24 -0.84 7.27
N GLY A 128 7.50 0.10 8.18
CA GLY A 128 6.88 0.13 9.51
C GLY A 128 7.44 -0.87 10.53
N VAL A 129 8.34 -1.76 10.13
CA VAL A 129 9.08 -2.62 11.07
C VAL A 129 10.34 -1.88 11.50
N LEU A 130 10.41 -1.49 12.77
CA LEU A 130 11.53 -0.69 13.30
C LEU A 130 12.59 -1.54 14.01
N ASP A 131 12.22 -2.74 14.47
CA ASP A 131 13.14 -3.66 15.13
C ASP A 131 13.70 -4.68 14.13
N VAL A 132 14.99 -4.54 13.83
CA VAL A 132 15.76 -5.45 12.97
C VAL A 132 15.79 -6.88 13.53
N LYS A 133 15.86 -7.07 14.85
CA LYS A 133 15.91 -8.41 15.44
C LYS A 133 14.60 -9.15 15.25
N GLU A 134 13.49 -8.43 15.41
CA GLU A 134 12.15 -8.98 15.17
C GLU A 134 11.96 -9.34 13.70
N ALA A 135 12.40 -8.47 12.77
CA ALA A 135 12.40 -8.76 11.34
C ALA A 135 13.22 -10.02 11.00
N ILE A 136 14.44 -10.14 11.55
CA ILE A 136 15.31 -11.31 11.35
C ILE A 136 14.66 -12.58 11.92
N LYS A 137 14.04 -12.49 13.10
CA LYS A 137 13.37 -13.62 13.74
C LYS A 137 12.19 -14.10 12.89
N GLN A 138 11.35 -13.19 12.42
CA GLN A 138 10.19 -13.49 11.57
C GLN A 138 10.59 -14.13 10.23
N ILE A 139 11.68 -13.65 9.61
CA ILE A 139 12.19 -14.23 8.37
C ILE A 139 12.88 -15.58 8.64
N GLY A 140 13.65 -15.69 9.72
CA GLY A 140 14.52 -16.82 10.04
C GLY A 140 13.84 -18.00 10.72
N GLU A 141 12.72 -17.80 11.41
CA GLU A 141 11.92 -18.90 11.95
C GLU A 141 11.40 -19.74 10.78
N THR A 142 11.99 -20.91 10.60
CA THR A 142 11.47 -21.92 9.67
C THR A 142 10.37 -22.67 10.39
N PRO A 143 9.09 -22.48 10.04
CA PRO A 143 8.02 -23.22 10.68
C PRO A 143 8.17 -24.70 10.31
N VAL A 144 8.46 -25.53 11.31
CA VAL A 144 8.46 -26.99 11.15
C VAL A 144 7.04 -27.48 11.38
N LEU A 145 6.47 -28.14 10.38
CA LEU A 145 5.17 -28.80 10.49
C LEU A 145 5.40 -30.29 10.78
N GLU A 146 5.08 -30.71 12.00
CA GLU A 146 5.09 -32.11 12.41
C GLU A 146 3.66 -32.63 12.52
N PHE A 147 3.35 -33.74 11.84
CA PHE A 147 2.13 -34.49 12.06
C PHE A 147 2.41 -35.61 13.05
N LYS A 148 1.66 -35.66 14.15
CA LYS A 148 1.76 -36.72 15.17
C LYS A 148 0.42 -37.40 15.34
N GLU A 149 0.45 -38.71 15.51
CA GLU A 149 -0.75 -39.47 15.89
C GLU A 149 -1.09 -39.19 17.35
N PRO A 150 -2.38 -39.05 17.71
CA PRO A 150 -2.79 -38.98 19.11
C PRO A 150 -2.34 -40.26 19.82
N GLY A 151 -1.64 -40.14 20.95
CA GLY A 151 -1.18 -41.29 21.71
C GLY A 151 -2.36 -42.21 22.05
N GLN A 152 -2.32 -43.46 21.56
CA GLN A 152 -3.29 -44.47 22.00
C GLN A 152 -2.91 -44.88 23.42
N GLU A 153 -3.67 -44.36 24.38
CA GLU A 153 -3.63 -44.81 25.77
C GLU A 153 -4.10 -46.27 25.80
N LEU A 154 -3.13 -47.19 25.90
CA LEU A 154 -3.40 -48.62 26.07
C LEU A 154 -3.91 -48.83 27.50
N ASP A 155 -5.23 -48.79 27.65
CA ASP A 155 -5.96 -49.22 28.84
C ASP A 155 -5.50 -50.66 29.20
N ARG A 156 -4.82 -50.82 30.33
CA ARG A 156 -4.36 -52.10 30.88
C ARG A 156 -4.98 -52.35 32.24
#